data_AF-A0A4Q3XRS8-F1
#
_entry.id   AF-A0A4Q3XRS8-F1
#
_cell.length_a   1.000
_cell.length_b   1.000
_cell.length_c   1.000
_cell.angle_alpha   90.00
_cell.angle_beta   90.00
_cell.angle_gamma   90.00
#
_symmetry.space_group_name_H-M   'P 1'
#
loop_
_entity.id
_entity.type
_entity.pdbx_description
1 polymer ?
#
loop_
_entity_poly.entity_id
_entity_poly.type
_entity_poly.pdbx_seq_one_letter_code
_entity_poly.pdbx_strand_id
1 'polypeptide(L)'
;MEKHALWACLGGLASTVAVSLVVAAFGTWTGFNLFSFSLWFVLPVGAIACGAAALSGFYLVSHRTHLKPGWWMIAPLTAFAAVGYVSIYYLEYQWLTLDDGSHAADLVSFGRYLDVMLSSQEMRVGRGGQAGFALGEAGRWLAGLQFVGFMIGGGWIYWALRSARACLACEQYLRERGSRPRFFRNADQANDYYGLFDHDVDSDEFARKASLGDPKQGKSLTEMMIRTQLLDCDGCHRQLWIDRPSVFNGKEWRELPELNREVIIPPTTNVARFVRGNGLPSWLG
;
A
#
# COMPACT_ATOMS: atom_id res chain seq x y z
N MET A 1 20.39 -8.41 -11.17
CA MET A 1 19.33 -8.61 -10.17
C MET A 1 19.82 -8.44 -8.73
N GLU A 2 20.94 -9.06 -8.33
CA GLU A 2 21.41 -9.07 -6.93
C GLU A 2 21.56 -7.68 -6.29
N LYS A 3 22.13 -6.70 -7.01
CA LYS A 3 22.30 -5.34 -6.48
C LYS A 3 20.97 -4.67 -6.12
N HIS A 4 19.93 -4.81 -6.93
CA HIS A 4 18.62 -4.19 -6.65
C HIS A 4 17.90 -4.89 -5.50
N ALA A 5 18.05 -6.21 -5.37
CA ALA A 5 17.53 -6.95 -4.22
C ALA A 5 18.20 -6.49 -2.91
N LEU A 6 19.51 -6.26 -2.93
CA LEU A 6 20.23 -5.71 -1.78
C LEU A 6 19.72 -4.32 -1.39
N TRP A 7 19.51 -3.42 -2.35
CA TRP A 7 18.93 -2.10 -2.07
C TRP A 7 17.53 -2.21 -1.46
N ALA A 8 16.68 -3.11 -1.98
CA ALA A 8 15.35 -3.33 -1.42
C ALA A 8 15.42 -3.82 0.03
N CYS A 9 16.31 -4.77 0.32
CA CYS A 9 16.56 -5.25 1.68
C CYS A 9 17.06 -4.15 2.61
N LEU A 10 17.99 -3.29 2.17
CA LEU A 10 18.46 -2.15 2.94
C LEU A 10 17.33 -1.14 3.21
N GLY A 11 16.47 -0.90 2.22
CA GLY A 11 15.27 -0.07 2.39
C GLY A 11 14.32 -0.64 3.44
N GLY A 12 14.05 -1.95 3.40
CA GLY A 12 13.22 -2.65 4.38
C GLY A 12 13.81 -2.61 5.80
N LEU A 13 15.11 -2.83 5.93
CA LEU A 13 15.82 -2.74 7.21
C LEU A 13 15.72 -1.32 7.79
N ALA A 14 15.99 -0.30 6.97
CA ALA A 14 15.92 1.09 7.38
C ALA A 14 14.53 1.49 7.85
N SER A 15 13.47 1.11 7.13
CA SER A 15 12.08 1.37 7.56
C SER A 15 11.70 0.59 8.81
N THR A 16 12.19 -0.64 8.96
CA THR A 16 11.94 -1.45 10.17
C THR A 16 12.56 -0.81 11.41
N VAL A 17 13.82 -0.37 11.32
CA VAL A 17 14.50 0.34 12.40
C VAL A 17 13.79 1.67 12.71
N ALA A 18 13.47 2.45 11.69
CA ALA A 18 12.79 3.72 11.86
C ALA A 18 11.42 3.56 12.55
N VAL A 19 10.61 2.60 12.12
CA VAL A 19 9.31 2.33 12.73
C VAL A 19 9.47 1.86 14.18
N SER A 20 10.43 0.97 14.46
CA SER A 20 10.67 0.49 15.82
C SER A 20 11.04 1.64 16.78
N LEU A 21 11.91 2.55 16.33
CA LEU A 21 12.28 3.75 17.09
C LEU A 21 11.09 4.70 17.30
N VAL A 22 10.32 4.96 16.24
CA VAL A 22 9.15 5.85 16.32
C VAL A 22 8.11 5.29 17.28
N VAL A 23 7.80 4.01 17.19
CA VAL A 23 6.84 3.35 18.08
C VAL A 23 7.29 3.41 19.53
N ALA A 24 8.55 3.05 19.81
CA ALA A 24 9.08 3.07 21.16
C ALA A 24 9.14 4.51 21.74
N ALA A 25 9.53 5.50 20.94
CA ALA A 25 9.63 6.89 21.38
C ALA A 25 8.25 7.51 21.61
N PHE A 26 7.28 7.16 20.76
CA PHE A 26 5.89 7.57 20.95
C PHE A 26 5.32 6.98 22.23
N GLY A 27 5.63 5.70 22.51
CA GLY A 27 5.23 5.01 23.73
C GLY A 27 5.74 5.70 24.99
N THR A 28 7.02 6.08 25.03
CA THR A 28 7.61 6.74 26.20
C THR A 28 7.09 8.17 26.40
N TRP A 29 6.85 8.92 25.33
CA TRP A 29 6.39 10.31 25.45
C TRP A 29 4.90 10.46 25.74
N THR A 30 4.06 9.58 25.21
CA THR A 30 2.60 9.69 25.35
C THR A 30 2.03 8.77 26.41
N GLY A 31 2.80 7.78 26.86
CA GLY A 31 2.32 6.66 27.69
C GLY A 31 1.38 5.71 26.92
N PHE A 32 1.21 5.89 25.61
CA PHE A 32 0.35 5.07 24.77
C PHE A 32 1.17 4.15 23.88
N ASN A 33 0.99 2.84 24.06
CA ASN A 33 1.63 1.83 23.22
C ASN A 33 0.85 1.65 21.89
N LEU A 34 1.32 2.32 20.84
CA LEU A 34 0.73 2.26 19.50
C LEU A 34 0.71 0.83 18.94
N PHE A 35 1.74 0.03 19.23
CA PHE A 35 1.84 -1.35 18.76
C PHE A 35 0.75 -2.25 19.37
N SER A 36 0.47 -2.04 20.66
CA SER A 36 -0.55 -2.80 21.41
C SER A 36 -2.00 -2.35 21.13
N PHE A 37 -2.20 -1.30 20.32
CA PHE A 37 -3.52 -0.80 20.00
C PHE A 37 -4.37 -1.83 19.25
N SER A 38 -5.48 -2.24 19.87
CA SER A 38 -6.40 -3.25 19.33
C SER A 38 -7.84 -2.72 19.29
N LEU A 39 -8.52 -2.87 18.15
CA LEU A 39 -9.94 -2.58 18.04
C LEU A 39 -10.75 -3.79 18.52
N TRP A 40 -11.69 -3.53 19.43
CA TRP A 40 -12.62 -4.53 19.97
C TRP A 40 -11.91 -5.76 20.54
N PHE A 41 -10.69 -5.57 21.08
CA PHE A 41 -9.84 -6.63 21.66
C PHE A 41 -9.40 -7.76 20.72
N VAL A 42 -9.88 -7.78 19.47
CA VAL A 42 -9.65 -8.88 18.52
C VAL A 42 -8.81 -8.45 17.33
N LEU A 43 -8.87 -7.18 16.91
CA LEU A 43 -8.16 -6.72 15.73
C LEU A 43 -6.93 -5.88 16.14
N PRO A 44 -5.69 -6.40 16.03
CA PRO A 44 -4.47 -5.71 16.42
C PRO A 44 -4.07 -4.66 15.37
N VAL A 45 -4.86 -3.59 15.24
CA VAL A 45 -4.69 -2.55 14.22
C VAL A 45 -3.33 -1.87 14.33
N GLY A 46 -2.85 -1.64 15.55
CA GLY A 46 -1.51 -1.11 15.82
C GLY A 46 -0.43 -1.96 15.19
N ALA A 47 -0.40 -3.25 15.53
CA ALA A 47 0.57 -4.19 14.97
C ALA A 47 0.47 -4.31 13.44
N ILE A 48 -0.73 -4.36 12.86
CA ILE A 48 -0.92 -4.41 11.40
C ILE A 48 -0.34 -3.15 10.73
N ALA A 49 -0.67 -1.96 11.26
CA ALA A 49 -0.16 -0.70 10.73
C ALA A 49 1.36 -0.59 10.86
N CYS A 50 1.92 -0.97 12.01
CA CYS A 50 3.35 -1.01 12.24
C CYS A 50 4.05 -2.00 11.31
N GLY A 51 3.47 -3.18 11.05
CA GLY A 51 4.02 -4.18 10.14
C GLY A 51 4.07 -3.69 8.69
N ALA A 52 3.00 -3.04 8.22
CA ALA A 52 2.96 -2.43 6.91
C ALA A 52 3.97 -1.28 6.79
N ALA A 53 4.05 -0.42 7.81
CA ALA A 53 5.01 0.68 7.85
C ALA A 53 6.46 0.17 7.87
N ALA A 54 6.75 -0.89 8.62
CA ALA A 54 8.10 -1.45 8.76
C ALA A 54 8.65 -1.98 7.43
N LEU A 55 7.79 -2.48 6.53
CA LEU A 55 8.19 -2.94 5.19
C LEU A 55 7.95 -1.90 4.08
N SER A 56 7.47 -0.70 4.40
CA SER A 56 7.22 0.36 3.40
C SER A 56 8.50 0.82 2.68
N GLY A 57 9.67 0.77 3.34
CA GLY A 57 10.95 1.09 2.71
C GLY A 57 11.32 0.08 1.63
N PHE A 58 11.03 -1.21 1.85
CA PHE A 58 11.16 -2.24 0.83
C PHE A 58 10.24 -1.95 -0.36
N TYR A 59 8.97 -1.61 -0.11
CA TYR A 59 8.04 -1.18 -1.16
C TYR A 59 8.59 -0.05 -2.02
N LEU A 60 9.04 1.04 -1.38
CA LEU A 60 9.52 2.22 -2.09
C LEU A 60 10.76 1.93 -2.92
N VAL A 61 11.70 1.14 -2.41
CA VAL A 61 12.92 0.81 -3.16
C VAL A 61 12.63 -0.19 -4.27
N SER A 62 11.83 -1.23 -4.01
CA SER A 62 11.42 -2.20 -5.04
C SER A 62 10.64 -1.52 -6.17
N HIS A 63 9.74 -0.59 -5.84
CA HIS A 63 9.03 0.18 -6.84
C HIS A 63 9.98 1.06 -7.67
N ARG A 64 10.94 1.76 -7.04
CA ARG A 64 11.89 2.64 -7.76
C ARG A 64 12.91 1.86 -8.60
N THR A 65 13.27 0.66 -8.18
CA THR A 65 14.23 -0.20 -8.89
C THR A 65 13.55 -1.17 -9.85
N HIS A 66 12.22 -1.08 -9.99
CA HIS A 66 11.40 -1.97 -10.79
C HIS A 66 11.60 -3.46 -10.46
N LEU A 67 11.93 -3.76 -9.20
CA LEU A 67 12.15 -5.13 -8.73
C LEU A 67 10.79 -5.77 -8.38
N LYS A 68 10.39 -6.76 -9.17
CA LYS A 68 9.21 -7.58 -8.87
C LYS A 68 9.55 -8.62 -7.81
N PRO A 69 8.86 -8.64 -6.65
CA PRO A 69 9.17 -9.60 -5.62
C PRO A 69 8.82 -11.01 -6.09
N GLY A 70 9.84 -11.87 -6.11
CA GLY A 70 9.71 -13.32 -6.31
C GLY A 70 9.39 -14.02 -5.00
N TRP A 71 9.20 -15.35 -5.07
CA TRP A 71 8.91 -16.16 -3.88
C TRP A 71 10.12 -16.22 -2.92
N TRP A 72 11.35 -16.14 -3.43
CA TRP A 72 12.58 -16.10 -2.62
C TRP A 72 12.67 -14.84 -1.74
N MET A 73 11.95 -13.76 -2.07
CA MET A 73 11.93 -12.54 -1.25
C MET A 73 11.03 -12.64 -0.02
N ILE A 74 10.22 -13.70 0.11
CA ILE A 74 9.36 -13.93 1.28
C ILE A 74 10.21 -14.17 2.53
N ALA A 75 11.31 -14.92 2.40
CA ALA A 75 12.19 -15.24 3.51
C ALA A 75 12.83 -13.98 4.16
N PRO A 76 13.51 -13.08 3.43
CA PRO A 76 14.07 -11.87 4.04
C PRO A 76 12.97 -10.92 4.56
N LEU A 77 11.82 -10.80 3.89
CA LEU A 77 10.71 -9.98 4.40
C LEU A 77 10.16 -10.50 5.73
N THR A 78 10.03 -11.83 5.86
CA THR A 78 9.63 -12.49 7.11
C THR A 78 10.67 -12.28 8.20
N ALA A 79 11.96 -12.39 7.86
CA ALA A 79 13.04 -12.13 8.79
C ALA A 79 13.03 -10.68 9.30
N PHE A 80 12.86 -9.69 8.41
CA PHE A 80 12.73 -8.28 8.81
C PHE A 80 11.51 -8.06 9.68
N ALA A 81 10.38 -8.71 9.37
CA ALA A 81 9.19 -8.59 10.19
C ALA A 81 9.41 -9.15 11.60
N ALA A 82 10.03 -10.34 11.72
CA ALA A 82 10.38 -10.94 13.00
C ALA A 82 11.36 -10.08 13.81
N VAL A 83 12.41 -9.55 13.15
CA VAL A 83 13.39 -8.66 13.79
C VAL A 83 12.74 -7.36 14.25
N GLY A 84 11.87 -6.76 13.41
CA GLY A 84 11.12 -5.55 13.76
C GLY A 84 10.22 -5.75 14.96
N TYR A 85 9.49 -6.88 14.99
CA TYR A 85 8.66 -7.25 16.14
C TYR A 85 9.48 -7.30 17.43
N VAL A 86 10.59 -8.04 17.44
CA VAL A 86 11.46 -8.16 18.63
C VAL A 86 12.10 -6.81 18.99
N SER A 87 12.47 -6.01 17.99
CA SER A 87 13.12 -4.72 18.17
C SER A 87 12.21 -3.70 18.83
N ILE A 88 10.91 -3.71 18.55
CA ILE A 88 9.93 -2.86 19.25
C ILE A 88 9.95 -3.17 20.75
N TYR A 89 9.79 -4.43 21.14
CA TYR A 89 9.83 -4.85 22.56
C TYR A 89 11.18 -4.58 23.22
N TYR A 90 12.28 -4.77 22.49
CA TYR A 90 13.61 -4.52 22.99
C TYR A 90 13.87 -3.02 23.25
N LEU A 91 13.40 -2.15 22.35
CA LEU A 91 13.52 -0.70 22.54
C LEU A 91 12.63 -0.20 23.67
N GLU A 92 11.41 -0.73 23.80
CA GLU A 92 10.54 -0.45 24.94
C GLU A 92 11.23 -0.86 26.26
N TYR A 93 11.82 -2.04 26.32
CA TYR A 93 12.62 -2.50 27.46
C TYR A 93 13.79 -1.58 27.80
N GLN A 94 14.55 -1.14 26.79
CA GLN A 94 15.71 -0.27 26.98
C GLN A 94 15.32 1.13 27.47
N TRP A 95 14.18 1.65 27.02
CA TRP A 95 13.73 3.00 27.36
C TRP A 95 12.75 3.06 28.54
N LEU A 96 12.35 1.91 29.07
CA LEU A 96 11.50 1.85 30.25
C LEU A 96 12.29 2.31 31.48
N THR A 97 11.91 3.47 32.00
CA THR A 97 12.37 4.01 33.28
C THR A 97 11.37 3.65 34.38
N LEU A 98 11.85 3.10 35.48
CA LEU A 98 11.06 2.83 36.68
C LEU A 98 10.85 4.12 37.51
N ASP A 99 9.97 4.05 38.51
CA ASP A 99 9.64 5.18 39.40
C ASP A 99 10.84 5.70 40.20
N ASP A 100 11.87 4.86 40.39
CA ASP A 100 13.13 5.21 41.05
C ASP A 100 14.16 5.85 40.10
N GLY A 101 13.80 6.05 38.83
CA GLY A 101 14.65 6.62 37.78
C GLY A 101 15.67 5.64 37.21
N SER A 102 15.68 4.38 37.66
CA SER A 102 16.53 3.35 37.06
C SER A 102 15.94 2.82 35.75
N HIS A 103 16.81 2.38 34.84
CA HIS A 103 16.36 1.71 33.62
C HIS A 103 16.05 0.24 33.92
N ALA A 104 14.95 -0.27 33.37
CA ALA A 104 14.61 -1.69 33.51
C ALA A 104 15.73 -2.62 33.00
N ALA A 105 16.49 -2.13 32.01
CA ALA A 105 17.60 -2.86 31.43
C ALA A 105 18.79 -3.11 32.37
N ASP A 106 18.93 -2.31 33.44
CA ASP A 106 19.99 -2.47 34.43
C ASP A 106 19.65 -3.52 35.50
N LEU A 107 18.35 -3.82 35.68
CA LEU A 107 17.86 -4.64 36.79
C LEU A 107 17.45 -6.06 36.36
N VAL A 108 16.89 -6.21 35.16
CA VAL A 108 16.26 -7.46 34.70
C VAL A 108 16.71 -7.73 33.28
N SER A 109 17.05 -8.98 32.94
CA SER A 109 17.41 -9.32 31.55
C SER A 109 16.23 -9.24 30.58
N PHE A 110 16.48 -8.91 29.31
CA PHE A 110 15.43 -8.80 28.28
C PHE A 110 14.51 -10.03 28.21
N GLY A 111 15.05 -11.25 28.31
CA GLY A 111 14.22 -12.46 28.27
C GLY A 111 13.25 -12.57 29.45
N ARG A 112 13.69 -12.15 30.64
CA ARG A 112 12.83 -12.11 31.83
C ARG A 112 11.84 -10.96 31.76
N TYR A 113 12.25 -9.80 31.25
CA TYR A 113 11.34 -8.70 30.94
C TYR A 113 10.25 -9.14 29.96
N LEU A 114 10.62 -9.82 28.88
CA LEU A 114 9.68 -10.28 27.86
C LEU A 114 8.70 -11.31 28.45
N ASP A 115 9.17 -12.29 29.22
CA ASP A 115 8.27 -13.26 29.87
C ASP A 115 7.33 -12.60 30.89
N VAL A 116 7.82 -11.63 31.67
CA VAL A 116 6.98 -10.82 32.57
C VAL A 116 5.97 -10.03 31.76
N MET A 117 6.39 -9.24 30.77
CA MET A 117 5.50 -8.41 29.95
C MET A 117 4.43 -9.25 29.23
N LEU A 118 4.80 -10.43 28.73
CA LEU A 118 3.88 -11.37 28.08
C LEU A 118 2.91 -12.04 29.05
N SER A 119 3.29 -12.22 30.32
CA SER A 119 2.46 -12.83 31.37
C SER A 119 1.65 -11.81 32.18
N SER A 120 2.06 -10.54 32.18
CA SER A 120 1.52 -9.46 33.00
C SER A 120 0.76 -8.40 32.20
N GLN A 121 0.29 -8.70 30.98
CA GLN A 121 -0.60 -7.79 30.25
C GLN A 121 -1.96 -7.70 30.96
N GLU A 122 -2.03 -6.83 31.98
CA GLU A 122 -3.27 -6.48 32.66
C GLU A 122 -4.05 -5.47 31.81
N MET A 123 -5.23 -5.85 31.34
CA MET A 123 -6.09 -4.94 30.58
C MET A 123 -6.73 -3.90 31.51
N ARG A 124 -6.42 -2.63 31.29
CA ARG A 124 -7.24 -1.51 31.81
C ARG A 124 -8.38 -1.22 30.84
N VAL A 125 -9.57 -1.72 31.13
CA VAL A 125 -10.80 -1.40 30.38
C VAL A 125 -11.49 -0.18 31.02
N GLY A 126 -11.49 0.95 30.31
CA GLY A 126 -12.28 2.14 30.64
C GLY A 126 -11.55 3.25 31.41
N ARG A 127 -12.01 4.50 31.23
CA ARG A 127 -11.60 5.68 32.02
C ARG A 127 -12.09 5.52 33.47
N GLY A 128 -11.36 4.74 34.27
CA GLY A 128 -11.66 4.52 35.70
C GLY A 128 -11.79 3.06 36.16
N GLY A 129 -11.52 2.07 35.31
CA GLY A 129 -11.57 0.65 35.71
C GLY A 129 -10.37 0.25 36.60
N GLN A 130 -10.65 -0.39 37.74
CA GLN A 130 -9.64 -1.02 38.59
C GLN A 130 -8.83 -2.08 37.82
N ALA A 131 -7.59 -2.33 38.28
CA ALA A 131 -6.63 -3.26 37.69
C ALA A 131 -7.30 -4.60 37.29
N GLY A 132 -7.31 -4.87 35.99
CA GLY A 132 -7.92 -6.07 35.42
C GLY A 132 -7.09 -7.30 35.75
N PHE A 133 -7.78 -8.40 36.08
CA PHE A 133 -7.23 -9.72 36.40
C PHE A 133 -6.01 -10.11 35.54
N ALA A 134 -4.98 -10.68 36.19
CA ALA A 134 -3.79 -11.24 35.55
C ALA A 134 -4.18 -12.30 34.51
N LEU A 135 -4.17 -11.90 33.25
CA LEU A 135 -4.43 -12.73 32.08
C LEU A 135 -3.20 -13.59 31.80
N GLY A 136 -2.87 -14.56 32.66
CA GLY A 136 -1.65 -15.38 32.54
C GLY A 136 -1.40 -15.96 31.13
N GLU A 137 -2.13 -17.02 30.74
CA GLU A 137 -1.98 -17.64 29.41
C GLU A 137 -2.58 -16.78 28.28
N ALA A 138 -3.55 -15.92 28.61
CA ALA A 138 -4.22 -15.05 27.65
C ALA A 138 -3.36 -13.86 27.18
N GLY A 139 -2.39 -13.39 27.97
CA GLY A 139 -1.40 -12.39 27.54
C GLY A 139 -0.49 -12.91 26.43
N ARG A 140 -0.06 -14.18 26.53
CA ARG A 140 0.70 -14.86 25.47
C ARG A 140 -0.11 -15.00 24.19
N TRP A 141 -1.41 -15.26 24.30
CA TRP A 141 -2.32 -15.30 23.16
C TRP A 141 -2.42 -13.93 22.46
N LEU A 142 -2.55 -12.84 23.22
CA LEU A 142 -2.62 -11.48 22.66
C LEU A 142 -1.32 -11.08 21.95
N ALA A 143 -0.16 -11.39 22.54
CA ALA A 143 1.11 -11.15 21.89
C ALA A 143 1.26 -11.98 20.59
N GLY A 144 0.81 -13.24 20.62
CA GLY A 144 0.73 -14.07 19.41
C GLY A 144 -0.15 -13.43 18.34
N LEU A 145 -1.30 -12.88 18.72
CA LEU A 145 -2.21 -12.17 17.83
C LEU A 145 -1.57 -10.89 17.26
N GLN A 146 -0.84 -10.12 18.06
CA GLN A 146 -0.10 -8.94 17.59
C GLN A 146 1.00 -9.33 16.62
N PHE A 147 1.75 -10.41 16.90
CA PHE A 147 2.76 -10.93 15.97
C PHE A 147 2.13 -11.30 14.62
N VAL A 148 1.01 -12.04 14.65
CA VAL A 148 0.25 -12.38 13.44
C VAL A 148 -0.24 -11.12 12.73
N GLY A 149 -0.76 -10.14 13.45
CA GLY A 149 -1.17 -8.84 12.91
C GLY A 149 -0.02 -8.12 12.20
N PHE A 150 1.14 -8.05 12.83
CA PHE A 150 2.35 -7.45 12.25
C PHE A 150 2.79 -8.18 10.97
N MET A 151 2.76 -9.52 10.99
CA MET A 151 3.05 -10.35 9.82
C MET A 151 2.04 -10.13 8.70
N ILE A 152 0.74 -9.98 9.00
CA ILE A 152 -0.31 -9.66 8.03
C ILE A 152 -0.05 -8.28 7.41
N GLY A 153 0.27 -7.27 8.23
CA GLY A 153 0.62 -5.93 7.76
C GLY A 153 1.83 -5.93 6.83
N GLY A 154 2.88 -6.67 7.18
CA GLY A 154 4.04 -6.84 6.32
C GLY A 154 3.72 -7.62 5.03
N GLY A 155 2.95 -8.70 5.13
CA GLY A 155 2.48 -9.50 4.00
C GLY A 155 1.63 -8.70 3.01
N TRP A 156 0.84 -7.74 3.50
CA TRP A 156 0.08 -6.81 2.66
C TRP A 156 1.00 -6.02 1.72
N ILE A 157 2.17 -5.58 2.18
CA ILE A 157 3.14 -4.87 1.33
C ILE A 157 3.68 -5.76 0.21
N TYR A 158 4.01 -7.02 0.52
CA TYR A 158 4.42 -8.00 -0.48
C TYR A 158 3.32 -8.21 -1.53
N TRP A 159 2.07 -8.38 -1.06
CA TRP A 159 0.92 -8.56 -1.93
C TRP A 159 0.64 -7.32 -2.80
N ALA A 160 0.73 -6.11 -2.22
CA ALA A 160 0.58 -4.86 -2.94
C ALA A 160 1.60 -4.73 -4.09
N LEU A 161 2.88 -5.01 -3.84
CA LEU A 161 3.91 -5.06 -4.90
C LEU A 161 3.61 -6.13 -5.95
N ARG A 162 3.17 -7.32 -5.53
CA ARG A 162 2.91 -8.43 -6.45
C ARG A 162 1.69 -8.15 -7.34
N SER A 163 0.69 -7.46 -6.80
CA SER A 163 -0.51 -7.04 -7.50
C SER A 163 -0.29 -5.84 -8.43
N ALA A 164 0.77 -5.06 -8.20
CA ALA A 164 1.12 -3.94 -9.06
C ALA A 164 1.42 -4.42 -10.49
N ARG A 165 0.87 -3.71 -11.47
CA ARG A 165 0.97 -4.08 -12.88
C ARG A 165 2.41 -3.91 -13.36
N ALA A 166 2.96 -4.97 -13.93
CA ALA A 166 4.27 -4.98 -14.55
C ALA A 166 4.11 -5.18 -16.06
N CYS A 167 5.00 -4.58 -16.83
CA CYS A 167 5.04 -4.74 -18.27
C CYS A 167 5.49 -6.16 -18.64
N LEU A 168 4.83 -6.77 -19.62
CA LEU A 168 5.12 -8.13 -20.08
C LEU A 168 6.49 -8.27 -20.78
N ALA A 169 7.03 -7.18 -21.32
CA ALA A 169 8.30 -7.21 -22.05
C ALA A 169 9.51 -6.90 -21.16
N CYS A 170 9.40 -5.85 -20.33
CA CYS A 170 10.50 -5.34 -19.50
C CYS A 170 10.45 -5.89 -18.05
N GLU A 171 9.36 -6.52 -17.63
CA GLU A 171 9.02 -6.90 -16.24
C GLU A 171 9.04 -5.75 -15.21
N GLN A 172 9.22 -4.52 -15.67
CA GLN A 172 9.22 -3.34 -14.82
C GLN A 172 7.79 -2.90 -14.48
N TYR A 173 7.63 -2.31 -13.29
CA TYR A 173 6.35 -1.70 -12.90
C TYR A 173 5.94 -0.59 -13.86
N LEU A 174 4.69 -0.63 -14.29
CA LEU A 174 4.09 0.39 -15.13
C LEU A 174 3.76 1.63 -14.28
N ARG A 175 4.08 2.82 -14.80
CA ARG A 175 3.81 4.09 -14.12
C ARG A 175 2.58 4.75 -14.71
N GLU A 176 1.66 5.20 -13.87
CA GLU A 176 0.52 6.00 -14.32
C GLU A 176 1.00 7.34 -14.89
N ARG A 177 0.76 7.55 -16.19
CA ARG A 177 1.02 8.82 -16.87
C ARG A 177 -0.15 9.77 -16.66
N GLY A 178 -1.37 9.25 -16.66
CA GLY A 178 -2.53 9.94 -16.13
C GLY A 178 -3.84 9.22 -16.39
N SER A 179 -4.90 9.83 -15.89
CA SER A 179 -6.26 9.30 -15.90
C SER A 179 -7.23 10.38 -16.31
N ARG A 180 -8.21 10.03 -17.15
CA ARG A 180 -9.24 10.94 -17.64
C ARG A 180 -10.61 10.28 -17.63
N PRO A 181 -11.58 10.86 -16.90
CA PRO A 181 -12.97 10.48 -17.05
C PRO A 181 -13.58 11.17 -18.27
N ARG A 182 -14.15 10.40 -19.20
CA ARG A 182 -14.98 10.88 -20.30
C ARG A 182 -16.44 10.64 -19.96
N PHE A 183 -17.31 11.60 -20.20
CA PHE A 183 -18.74 11.48 -19.91
C PHE A 183 -19.55 11.43 -21.21
N PHE A 184 -20.53 10.54 -21.25
CA PHE A 184 -21.39 10.27 -22.38
C PHE A 184 -22.85 10.34 -21.94
N ARG A 185 -23.73 10.81 -22.84
CA ARG A 185 -25.16 10.91 -22.55
C ARG A 185 -25.85 9.56 -22.53
N ASN A 186 -25.47 8.69 -23.44
CA ASN A 186 -26.10 7.41 -23.68
C ASN A 186 -25.04 6.38 -24.11
N ALA A 187 -25.47 5.12 -24.18
CA ALA A 187 -24.63 4.02 -24.64
C ALA A 187 -24.15 4.19 -26.08
N ASP A 188 -24.95 4.81 -26.96
CA ASP A 188 -24.59 5.00 -28.37
C ASP A 188 -23.37 5.91 -28.53
N GLN A 189 -23.30 7.05 -27.82
CA GLN A 189 -22.13 7.93 -27.85
C GLN A 189 -20.88 7.26 -27.27
N ALA A 190 -21.05 6.41 -26.26
CA ALA A 190 -19.95 5.61 -25.73
C ALA A 190 -19.48 4.54 -26.74
N ASN A 191 -20.41 3.95 -27.49
CA ASN A 191 -20.12 3.00 -28.55
C ASN A 191 -19.39 3.67 -29.73
N ASP A 192 -19.81 4.86 -30.14
CA ASP A 192 -19.11 5.67 -31.15
C ASP A 192 -17.67 5.98 -30.73
N TYR A 193 -17.45 6.25 -29.45
CA TYR A 193 -16.11 6.40 -28.89
C TYR A 193 -15.30 5.11 -28.96
N TYR A 194 -15.91 3.95 -28.68
CA TYR A 194 -15.25 2.67 -28.82
C TYR A 194 -14.89 2.30 -30.26
N GLY A 195 -15.50 2.94 -31.27
CA GLY A 195 -15.03 2.92 -32.65
C GLY A 195 -13.60 3.45 -32.85
N LEU A 196 -13.00 4.05 -31.81
CA LEU A 196 -11.55 4.28 -31.72
C LEU A 196 -10.75 2.98 -31.93
N PHE A 197 -11.21 1.87 -31.36
CA PHE A 197 -10.52 0.58 -31.40
C PHE A 197 -10.82 -0.24 -32.66
N ASP A 198 -11.61 0.30 -33.59
CA ASP A 198 -11.73 -0.25 -34.95
C ASP A 198 -10.47 0.05 -35.78
N HIS A 199 -9.61 0.96 -35.29
CA HIS A 199 -8.32 1.30 -35.88
C HIS A 199 -7.22 0.49 -35.20
N ASP A 200 -6.20 0.11 -35.97
CA ASP A 200 -5.00 -0.50 -35.40
C ASP A 200 -4.43 0.40 -34.32
N VAL A 201 -4.13 -0.18 -33.16
CA VAL A 201 -3.61 0.53 -31.98
C VAL A 201 -2.29 1.26 -32.28
N ASP A 202 -1.59 0.78 -33.30
CA ASP A 202 -0.30 1.28 -33.74
C ASP A 202 -0.42 2.44 -34.73
N SER A 203 -1.64 2.74 -35.20
CA SER A 203 -1.87 3.74 -36.24
C SER A 203 -1.82 5.18 -35.70
N ASP A 204 -1.38 6.10 -36.54
CA ASP A 204 -1.47 7.54 -36.27
C ASP A 204 -2.92 8.01 -36.10
N GLU A 205 -3.87 7.33 -36.75
CA GLU A 205 -5.29 7.63 -36.63
C GLU A 205 -5.82 7.31 -35.23
N PHE A 206 -5.42 6.17 -34.66
CA PHE A 206 -5.71 5.81 -33.27
C PHE A 206 -5.14 6.88 -32.32
N ALA A 207 -3.87 7.24 -32.47
CA ALA A 207 -3.24 8.26 -31.62
C ALA A 207 -3.93 9.62 -31.72
N ARG A 208 -4.30 10.04 -32.94
CA ARG A 208 -5.04 11.28 -33.19
C ARG A 208 -6.40 11.24 -32.50
N LYS A 209 -7.21 10.20 -32.72
CA LYS A 209 -8.57 10.08 -32.15
C LYS A 209 -8.54 9.94 -30.63
N ALA A 210 -7.59 9.19 -30.08
CA ALA A 210 -7.34 9.14 -28.64
C ALA A 210 -7.07 10.55 -28.10
N SER A 211 -6.20 11.32 -28.76
CA SER A 211 -5.85 12.68 -28.31
C SER A 211 -6.95 13.72 -28.48
N LEU A 212 -8.03 13.43 -29.22
CA LEU A 212 -9.16 14.35 -29.33
C LEU A 212 -9.79 14.53 -27.94
N GLY A 213 -9.93 15.80 -27.56
CA GLY A 213 -10.52 16.20 -26.28
C GLY A 213 -11.96 15.74 -26.14
N ASP A 214 -12.44 15.69 -24.90
CA ASP A 214 -13.80 15.26 -24.61
C ASP A 214 -14.82 16.15 -25.32
N PRO A 215 -15.94 15.58 -25.78
CA PRO A 215 -17.06 16.41 -26.18
C PRO A 215 -17.44 17.28 -24.97
N LYS A 216 -17.41 18.62 -25.14
CA LYS A 216 -17.74 19.58 -24.07
C LYS A 216 -19.21 19.38 -23.67
N GLN A 217 -19.46 18.54 -22.68
CA GLN A 217 -20.81 18.24 -22.23
C GLN A 217 -20.97 18.50 -20.73
N GLY A 218 -22.09 19.13 -20.37
CA GLY A 218 -22.44 19.41 -18.98
C GLY A 218 -22.78 18.12 -18.22
N LYS A 219 -22.30 18.02 -16.98
CA LYS A 219 -22.44 16.86 -16.09
C LYS A 219 -23.88 16.42 -15.78
N SER A 220 -24.90 17.22 -16.13
CA SER A 220 -26.31 16.98 -15.79
C SER A 220 -27.04 16.06 -16.78
N LEU A 221 -26.45 15.73 -17.93
CA LEU A 221 -27.08 14.91 -18.98
C LEU A 221 -26.33 13.60 -19.25
N THR A 222 -25.43 13.20 -18.34
CA THR A 222 -24.49 12.10 -18.58
C THR A 222 -24.93 10.84 -17.83
N GLU A 223 -25.35 9.81 -18.55
CA GLU A 223 -25.73 8.51 -17.99
C GLU A 223 -24.54 7.55 -17.91
N MET A 224 -23.48 7.77 -18.68
CA MET A 224 -22.31 6.89 -18.75
C MET A 224 -21.00 7.67 -18.61
N MET A 225 -20.02 7.08 -17.95
CA MET A 225 -18.67 7.61 -17.77
C MET A 225 -17.67 6.51 -18.09
N ILE A 226 -16.64 6.82 -18.88
CA ILE A 226 -15.51 5.91 -19.10
C ILE A 226 -14.28 6.56 -18.48
N ARG A 227 -13.71 5.92 -17.45
CA ARG A 227 -12.42 6.34 -16.90
C ARG A 227 -11.32 5.62 -17.64
N THR A 228 -10.59 6.37 -18.45
CA THR A 228 -9.41 5.89 -19.15
C THR A 228 -8.16 6.18 -18.32
N GLN A 229 -7.36 5.17 -18.05
CA GLN A 229 -6.04 5.29 -17.43
C GLN A 229 -4.97 4.89 -18.43
N LEU A 230 -3.92 5.71 -18.53
CA LEU A 230 -2.74 5.42 -19.34
C LEU A 230 -1.55 5.14 -18.42
N LEU A 231 -1.04 3.92 -18.49
CA LEU A 231 0.20 3.53 -17.83
C LEU A 231 1.33 3.38 -18.86
N ASP A 232 2.58 3.54 -18.46
CA ASP A 232 3.76 3.49 -19.35
C ASP A 232 4.93 2.74 -18.69
N CYS A 233 5.69 1.92 -19.44
CA CYS A 233 6.97 1.33 -18.97
C CYS A 233 8.11 2.31 -19.24
N ASP A 234 8.81 2.74 -18.19
CA ASP A 234 9.98 3.62 -18.33
C ASP A 234 11.15 2.96 -19.10
N GLY A 235 11.23 1.63 -19.12
CA GLY A 235 12.29 0.89 -19.84
C GLY A 235 12.04 0.64 -21.33
N CYS A 236 10.83 0.20 -21.72
CA CYS A 236 10.53 -0.15 -23.12
C CYS A 236 9.50 0.77 -23.80
N HIS A 237 9.00 1.78 -23.08
CA HIS A 237 8.02 2.77 -23.55
C HIS A 237 6.71 2.20 -24.12
N ARG A 238 6.41 0.93 -23.82
CA ARG A 238 5.08 0.35 -24.05
C ARG A 238 4.09 0.99 -23.11
N GLN A 239 2.92 1.32 -23.64
CA GLN A 239 1.84 1.93 -22.88
C GLN A 239 0.73 0.90 -22.67
N LEU A 240 0.06 0.95 -21.52
CA LEU A 240 -1.11 0.15 -21.22
C LEU A 240 -2.29 1.10 -21.04
N TRP A 241 -3.26 0.96 -21.93
CA TRP A 241 -4.52 1.68 -21.92
C TRP A 241 -5.56 0.87 -21.18
N ILE A 242 -6.22 1.45 -20.19
CA ILE A 242 -7.25 0.79 -19.38
C ILE A 242 -8.49 1.65 -19.39
N ASP A 243 -9.59 1.14 -19.95
CA ASP A 243 -10.90 1.78 -19.87
C ASP A 243 -11.78 1.07 -18.85
N ARG A 244 -12.31 1.85 -17.91
CA ARG A 244 -13.29 1.40 -16.91
C ARG A 244 -14.61 2.15 -17.11
N PRO A 245 -15.59 1.56 -17.80
CA PRO A 245 -16.91 2.16 -17.96
C PRO A 245 -17.71 2.08 -16.66
N SER A 246 -18.56 3.07 -16.45
CA SER A 246 -19.46 3.20 -15.32
C SER A 246 -20.77 3.84 -15.77
N VAL A 247 -21.89 3.44 -15.17
CA VAL A 247 -23.22 3.99 -15.46
C VAL A 247 -23.78 4.65 -14.20
N PHE A 248 -24.47 5.77 -14.38
CA PHE A 248 -25.14 6.48 -13.30
C PHE A 248 -26.56 5.97 -13.13
N ASN A 249 -26.89 5.44 -11.94
CA ASN A 249 -28.22 4.88 -11.66
C ASN A 249 -29.18 5.90 -11.02
N GLY A 250 -28.86 7.20 -11.09
CA GLY A 250 -29.61 8.27 -10.42
C GLY A 250 -29.14 8.60 -9.00
N LYS A 251 -28.34 7.73 -8.36
CA LYS A 251 -27.78 7.94 -7.01
C LYS A 251 -26.26 7.83 -6.96
N GLU A 252 -25.72 6.81 -7.61
CA GLU A 252 -24.30 6.47 -7.59
C GLU A 252 -23.82 6.02 -8.96
N TRP A 253 -22.51 6.14 -9.18
CA TRP A 253 -21.84 5.55 -10.33
C TRP A 253 -21.52 4.10 -10.02
N ARG A 254 -21.96 3.17 -10.88
CA ARG A 254 -21.59 1.76 -10.80
C ARG A 254 -20.68 1.40 -11.96
N GLU A 255 -19.50 0.87 -11.64
CA GLU A 255 -18.59 0.31 -12.66
C GLU A 255 -19.24 -0.91 -13.32
N LEU A 256 -18.92 -1.15 -14.59
CA LEU A 256 -19.33 -2.32 -15.36
C LEU A 256 -18.09 -3.18 -15.65
N PRO A 257 -17.69 -4.09 -14.74
CA PRO A 257 -16.43 -4.83 -14.85
C PRO A 257 -16.34 -5.68 -16.13
N GLU A 258 -17.46 -6.21 -16.60
CA GLU A 258 -17.58 -6.99 -17.84
C GLU A 258 -17.23 -6.20 -19.11
N LEU A 259 -17.24 -4.87 -19.03
CA LEU A 259 -16.87 -3.98 -20.14
C LEU A 259 -15.49 -3.34 -19.94
N ASN A 260 -14.74 -3.73 -18.91
CA ASN A 260 -13.37 -3.26 -18.74
C ASN A 260 -12.51 -3.70 -19.92
N ARG A 261 -11.77 -2.75 -20.48
CA ARG A 261 -10.90 -3.00 -21.63
C ARG A 261 -9.48 -2.65 -21.28
N GLU A 262 -8.56 -3.54 -21.63
CA GLU A 262 -7.13 -3.34 -21.47
C GLU A 262 -6.43 -3.55 -22.82
N VAL A 263 -5.69 -2.55 -23.29
CA VAL A 263 -5.01 -2.59 -24.58
C VAL A 263 -3.56 -2.19 -24.41
N ILE A 264 -2.66 -3.03 -24.92
CA ILE A 264 -1.22 -2.76 -24.95
C ILE A 264 -0.91 -1.98 -26.22
N ILE A 265 -0.30 -0.81 -26.05
CA ILE A 265 0.12 0.07 -27.13
C ILE A 265 1.66 -0.07 -27.26
N PRO A 266 2.17 -0.40 -28.45
CA PRO A 266 3.61 -0.52 -28.67
C PRO A 266 4.31 0.84 -28.65
N PRO A 267 5.64 0.84 -28.49
CA PRO A 267 6.41 2.08 -28.34
C PRO A 267 6.43 2.95 -29.61
N THR A 268 6.03 2.41 -30.77
CA THR A 268 5.92 3.14 -32.03
C THR A 268 4.87 4.25 -31.96
N THR A 269 3.87 4.10 -31.10
CA THR A 269 2.68 4.96 -31.09
C THR A 269 2.55 5.62 -29.72
N ASN A 270 2.69 6.94 -29.69
CA ASN A 270 2.69 7.69 -28.44
C ASN A 270 1.36 8.40 -28.20
N VAL A 271 0.51 7.78 -27.39
CA VAL A 271 -0.77 8.38 -26.98
C VAL A 271 -0.65 9.24 -25.73
N ALA A 272 0.54 9.52 -25.19
CA ALA A 272 0.68 10.37 -24.00
C ALA A 272 0.14 11.80 -24.18
N ARG A 273 -0.04 12.27 -25.43
CA ARG A 273 -0.78 13.53 -25.71
C ARG A 273 -2.22 13.48 -25.19
N PHE A 274 -2.83 12.29 -25.13
CA PHE A 274 -4.11 12.04 -24.46
C PHE A 274 -4.16 12.66 -23.07
N VAL A 275 -3.09 12.55 -22.29
CA VAL A 275 -3.06 12.97 -20.89
C VAL A 275 -2.73 14.46 -20.73
N ARG A 276 -1.98 15.07 -21.65
CA ARG A 276 -1.42 16.44 -21.49
C ARG A 276 -2.42 17.59 -21.69
N GLY A 277 -3.61 17.36 -22.24
CA GLY A 277 -4.61 18.41 -22.49
C GLY A 277 -5.33 19.03 -21.28
N ASN A 278 -4.91 18.76 -20.04
CA ASN A 278 -5.42 19.37 -18.81
C ASN A 278 -4.29 19.30 -17.78
N GLY A 279 -4.02 20.41 -17.12
CA GLY A 279 -2.94 20.54 -16.14
C GLY A 279 -2.93 19.38 -15.14
N LEU A 280 -1.71 19.02 -14.73
CA LEU A 280 -1.48 18.21 -13.54
C LEU A 280 -2.48 18.60 -12.44
N PRO A 281 -3.14 17.66 -11.76
CA PRO A 281 -3.91 17.99 -10.58
C PRO A 281 -2.99 18.73 -9.59
N SER A 282 -3.47 19.88 -9.09
CA SER A 282 -2.69 20.91 -8.37
C SER A 282 -2.23 20.52 -6.97
N TRP A 283 -2.12 19.23 -6.67
CA TRP A 283 -1.58 18.69 -5.41
C TRP A 283 -0.24 17.95 -5.58
N LEU A 284 0.41 18.11 -6.74
CA LEU A 284 1.79 17.66 -7.00
C LEU A 284 2.66 18.81 -7.52
N GLY A 285 2.49 20.01 -6.95
CA GLY A 285 3.41 21.15 -7.06
C GLY A 285 4.10 21.39 -5.73
#